data_AF-A0A328YI27-F1
#
_entry.id   AF-A0A328YI27-F1
#
_cell.length_a   1.000
_cell.length_b   1.000
_cell.length_c   1.000
_cell.angle_alpha   90.00
_cell.angle_beta   90.00
_cell.angle_gamma   90.00
#
_symmetry.space_group_name_H-M   'P 1'
#
loop_
_entity.id
_entity.type
_entity.pdbx_description
1 polymer ?
#
loop_
_entity_poly.entity_id
_entity_poly.type
_entity_poly.pdbx_seq_one_letter_code
_entity_poly.pdbx_strand_id
1 'polypeptide(L)'
;MTTYTITFAQNYFKMIPPQLNNAFTVFKEDIAPIYRKHEETFDLESHHGRFHILRCLLLADSLYCYYESNAITLYIEKSYYAIMYHDAMRGDNGIDEWELDSAYCCYKYLINKGFEHHFSSTVSNIILKADETNLEEQILYDVDVLDYNRFFYIPEERHLFKDYKLKFAGPNDITGCNDLEARNKMIQLAQDLVEFSETLAIETETEQLIKTLSEYYLKIKPW
;
A
#
# COMPACT_ATOMS: atom_id res chain seq x y z
N MET A 1 37.91 9.18 -9.94
CA MET A 1 36.53 9.17 -10.46
C MET A 1 35.72 8.18 -9.63
N THR A 2 35.19 8.55 -8.46
CA THR A 2 34.33 7.63 -7.66
C THR A 2 33.59 8.30 -6.50
N THR A 3 33.38 9.62 -6.53
CA THR A 3 32.59 10.33 -5.50
C THR A 3 31.25 10.86 -6.01
N TYR A 4 31.06 11.00 -7.32
CA TYR A 4 29.82 11.53 -7.91
C TYR A 4 28.66 10.53 -7.93
N THR A 5 28.94 9.22 -7.98
CA THR A 5 27.91 8.17 -8.06
C THR A 5 27.17 7.96 -6.73
N ILE A 6 27.84 8.18 -5.60
CA ILE A 6 27.27 7.93 -4.26
C ILE A 6 26.28 9.04 -3.87
N THR A 7 26.58 10.29 -4.22
CA THR A 7 25.69 11.45 -3.94
C THR A 7 24.43 11.48 -4.80
N PHE A 8 24.44 10.89 -6.00
CA PHE A 8 23.24 10.85 -6.86
C PHE A 8 22.24 9.81 -6.35
N ALA A 9 22.72 8.63 -5.93
CA ALA A 9 21.87 7.59 -5.35
C ALA A 9 21.22 8.06 -4.04
N GLN A 10 21.96 8.72 -3.14
CA GLN A 10 21.42 9.20 -1.85
C GLN A 10 20.36 10.31 -1.96
N ASN A 11 20.31 11.06 -3.06
CA ASN A 11 19.30 12.10 -3.29
C ASN A 11 18.06 11.58 -4.04
N TYR A 12 18.18 10.52 -4.84
CA TYR A 12 17.04 9.91 -5.53
C TYR A 12 16.04 9.27 -4.56
N PHE A 13 16.52 8.74 -3.43
CA PHE A 13 15.66 8.15 -2.39
C PHE A 13 14.83 9.16 -1.58
N LYS A 14 14.98 10.47 -1.84
CA LYS A 14 14.24 11.54 -1.15
C LYS A 14 13.15 12.20 -2.02
N MET A 15 12.86 11.64 -3.19
CA MET A 15 11.79 12.10 -4.05
C MET A 15 10.72 11.01 -4.20
N ILE A 16 9.46 11.42 -4.34
CA ILE A 16 8.39 10.50 -4.71
C ILE A 16 8.64 10.01 -6.13
N PRO A 17 8.74 8.69 -6.37
CA PRO A 17 8.96 8.17 -7.70
C PRO A 17 7.74 8.44 -8.61
N PRO A 18 7.94 8.57 -9.94
CA PRO A 18 6.86 8.88 -10.87
C PRO A 18 5.64 7.96 -10.76
N GLN A 19 5.86 6.67 -10.54
CA GLN A 19 4.80 5.66 -10.41
C GLN A 19 3.93 5.92 -9.18
N LEU A 20 4.55 6.20 -8.02
CA LEU A 20 3.83 6.53 -6.79
C LEU A 20 3.11 7.88 -6.92
N ASN A 21 3.73 8.87 -7.56
CA ASN A 21 3.10 10.17 -7.80
C ASN A 21 1.87 10.05 -8.71
N ASN A 22 1.93 9.18 -9.73
CA ASN A 22 0.78 8.85 -10.57
C ASN A 22 -0.32 8.17 -9.76
N ALA A 23 0.03 7.20 -8.90
CA ALA A 23 -0.91 6.55 -8.00
C ALA A 23 -1.60 7.55 -7.06
N PHE A 24 -0.87 8.52 -6.49
CA PHE A 24 -1.47 9.59 -5.69
C PHE A 24 -2.42 10.49 -6.47
N THR A 25 -2.10 10.79 -7.73
CA THR A 25 -2.96 11.59 -8.59
C THR A 25 -4.28 10.86 -8.85
N VAL A 26 -4.21 9.60 -9.27
CA VAL A 26 -5.38 8.74 -9.47
C VAL A 26 -6.17 8.60 -8.17
N PHE A 27 -5.50 8.29 -7.06
CA PHE A 27 -6.16 8.15 -5.76
C PHE A 27 -6.92 9.41 -5.40
N LYS A 28 -6.28 10.59 -5.50
CA LYS A 28 -6.90 11.87 -5.15
C LYS A 28 -8.15 12.16 -5.98
N GLU A 29 -8.06 11.97 -7.29
CA GLU A 29 -9.07 12.44 -8.23
C GLU A 29 -10.22 11.46 -8.41
N ASP A 30 -9.91 10.16 -8.51
CA ASP A 30 -10.88 9.15 -8.93
C ASP A 30 -11.34 8.25 -7.77
N ILE A 31 -10.51 8.03 -6.74
CA ILE A 31 -10.72 6.94 -5.76
C ILE A 31 -11.10 7.45 -4.38
N ALA A 32 -10.41 8.48 -3.87
CA ALA A 32 -10.64 9.04 -2.55
C ALA A 32 -12.10 9.48 -2.29
N PRO A 33 -12.89 9.92 -3.29
CA PRO A 33 -14.32 10.17 -3.08
C PRO A 33 -15.11 8.93 -2.62
N ILE A 34 -14.72 7.73 -3.03
CA ILE A 34 -15.34 6.47 -2.60
C ILE A 34 -15.08 6.27 -1.09
N TYR A 35 -13.82 6.38 -0.67
CA TYR A 35 -13.43 6.21 0.71
C TYR A 35 -13.95 7.32 1.64
N ARG A 36 -14.06 8.58 1.17
CA ARG A 36 -14.77 9.62 1.93
C ARG A 36 -16.22 9.23 2.22
N LYS A 37 -16.90 8.65 1.23
CA LYS A 37 -18.27 8.18 1.44
C LYS A 37 -18.32 7.08 2.50
N HIS A 38 -17.34 6.18 2.56
CA HIS A 38 -17.24 5.19 3.64
C HIS A 38 -17.12 5.89 5.00
N GLU A 39 -16.19 6.84 5.09
CA GLU A 39 -15.92 7.63 6.30
C GLU A 39 -17.11 8.48 6.77
N GLU A 40 -18.01 8.85 5.86
CA GLU A 40 -19.25 9.59 6.17
C GLU A 40 -20.43 8.68 6.53
N THR A 41 -20.34 7.37 6.29
CA THR A 41 -21.49 6.46 6.37
C THR A 41 -21.33 5.33 7.38
N PHE A 42 -20.30 4.48 7.23
CA PHE A 42 -20.12 3.30 8.07
C PHE A 42 -18.73 3.20 8.71
N ASP A 43 -17.73 3.89 8.16
CA ASP A 43 -16.33 3.82 8.59
C ASP A 43 -15.85 5.13 9.22
N LEU A 44 -16.57 5.61 10.23
CA LEU A 44 -16.35 6.93 10.85
C LEU A 44 -14.92 7.13 11.40
N GLU A 45 -14.21 6.03 11.69
CA GLU A 45 -12.85 6.01 12.22
C GLU A 45 -11.79 5.79 11.12
N SER A 46 -12.19 5.71 9.84
CA SER A 46 -11.30 5.49 8.68
C SER A 46 -10.47 4.20 8.77
N HIS A 47 -11.05 3.13 9.33
CA HIS A 47 -10.37 1.84 9.42
C HIS A 47 -10.05 1.24 8.06
N HIS A 48 -10.92 1.41 7.08
CA HIS A 48 -10.77 1.00 5.68
C HIS A 48 -10.92 2.21 4.75
N GLY A 49 -10.58 3.40 5.27
CA GLY A 49 -10.73 4.68 4.60
C GLY A 49 -9.45 5.15 3.91
N ARG A 50 -9.36 6.47 3.67
CA ARG A 50 -8.27 7.09 2.90
C ARG A 50 -6.90 6.88 3.55
N PHE A 51 -6.86 6.85 4.87
CA PHE A 51 -5.65 6.67 5.67
C PHE A 51 -5.01 5.31 5.41
N HIS A 52 -5.81 4.24 5.50
CA HIS A 52 -5.40 2.87 5.21
C HIS A 52 -4.79 2.74 3.81
N ILE A 53 -5.52 3.19 2.77
CA ILE A 53 -5.07 3.07 1.38
C ILE A 53 -3.77 3.83 1.13
N LEU A 54 -3.63 5.04 1.67
CA LEU A 54 -2.40 5.83 1.50
C LEU A 54 -1.20 5.17 2.20
N ARG A 55 -1.36 4.63 3.41
CA ARG A 55 -0.28 3.88 4.07
C ARG A 55 0.10 2.64 3.27
N CYS A 56 -0.87 1.89 2.75
CA CYS A 56 -0.62 0.75 1.87
C CYS A 56 0.16 1.12 0.60
N LEU A 57 -0.14 2.25 -0.05
CA LEU A 57 0.61 2.72 -1.22
C LEU A 57 2.07 3.07 -0.87
N LEU A 58 2.31 3.70 0.28
CA LEU A 58 3.65 4.03 0.77
C LEU A 58 4.46 2.78 1.13
N LEU A 59 3.82 1.80 1.78
CA LEU A 59 4.43 0.52 2.09
C LEU A 59 4.78 -0.26 0.82
N ALA A 60 3.89 -0.25 -0.19
CA ALA A 60 4.15 -0.89 -1.48
C ALA A 60 5.33 -0.26 -2.22
N ASP A 61 5.51 1.06 -2.13
CA ASP A 61 6.71 1.73 -2.65
C ASP A 61 7.99 1.23 -1.98
N SER A 62 8.01 1.09 -0.65
CA SER A 62 9.18 0.54 0.05
C SER A 62 9.45 -0.93 -0.31
N LEU A 63 8.41 -1.76 -0.42
CA LEU A 63 8.56 -3.14 -0.90
C LEU A 63 9.14 -3.19 -2.32
N TYR A 64 8.64 -2.33 -3.22
CA TYR A 64 9.15 -2.22 -4.58
C TYR A 64 10.63 -1.81 -4.60
N CYS A 65 11.02 -0.80 -3.82
CA CYS A 65 12.42 -0.38 -3.71
C CYS A 65 13.32 -1.52 -3.21
N TYR A 66 12.86 -2.31 -2.23
CA TYR A 66 13.59 -3.48 -1.76
C TYR A 66 13.77 -4.53 -2.87
N TYR A 67 12.70 -4.92 -3.55
CA TYR A 67 12.76 -5.93 -4.60
C TYR A 67 13.65 -5.49 -5.77
N GLU A 68 13.53 -4.23 -6.22
CA GLU A 68 14.42 -3.65 -7.23
C GLU A 68 15.90 -3.71 -6.80
N SER A 69 16.19 -3.37 -5.54
CA SER A 69 17.56 -3.44 -5.00
C SER A 69 18.14 -4.86 -4.96
N ASN A 70 17.26 -5.87 -4.97
CA ASN A 70 17.59 -7.30 -5.04
C ASN A 70 17.46 -7.88 -6.45
N ALA A 71 17.41 -7.03 -7.48
CA ALA A 71 17.28 -7.40 -8.89
C ALA A 71 16.01 -8.23 -9.22
N ILE A 72 14.95 -8.04 -8.44
CA ILE A 72 13.63 -8.62 -8.68
C ILE A 72 12.78 -7.58 -9.41
N THR A 73 12.40 -7.88 -10.65
CA THR A 73 11.56 -7.00 -11.47
C THR A 73 10.09 -7.29 -11.23
N LEU A 74 9.30 -6.23 -11.02
CA LEU A 74 7.85 -6.32 -10.87
C LEU A 74 7.16 -5.10 -11.47
N TYR A 75 5.90 -5.24 -11.88
CA TYR A 75 5.15 -4.12 -12.45
C TYR A 75 4.25 -3.47 -11.39
N ILE A 76 4.84 -2.55 -10.60
CA ILE A 76 4.23 -2.01 -9.38
C ILE A 76 2.90 -1.28 -9.61
N GLU A 77 2.69 -0.74 -10.82
CA GLU A 77 1.43 -0.08 -11.18
C GLU A 77 0.22 -1.00 -11.02
N LYS A 78 0.37 -2.32 -11.27
CA LYS A 78 -0.71 -3.28 -11.05
C LYS A 78 -1.08 -3.34 -9.56
N SER A 79 -0.10 -3.45 -8.68
CA SER A 79 -0.32 -3.46 -7.23
C SER A 79 -0.91 -2.15 -6.74
N TYR A 80 -0.48 -0.99 -7.26
CA TYR A 80 -1.09 0.30 -6.87
C TYR A 80 -2.58 0.38 -7.21
N TYR A 81 -2.99 -0.02 -8.42
CA TYR A 81 -4.41 -0.08 -8.75
C TYR A 81 -5.18 -1.08 -7.87
N ALA A 82 -4.61 -2.26 -7.63
CA ALA A 82 -5.25 -3.24 -6.76
C ALA A 82 -5.40 -2.72 -5.32
N ILE A 83 -4.35 -2.12 -4.75
CA ILE A 83 -4.36 -1.48 -3.42
C ILE A 83 -5.44 -0.40 -3.35
N MET A 84 -5.51 0.50 -4.34
CA MET A 84 -6.50 1.57 -4.35
C MET A 84 -7.95 1.05 -4.36
N TYR A 85 -8.19 -0.14 -4.92
CA TYR A 85 -9.54 -0.67 -5.10
C TYR A 85 -9.96 -1.77 -4.13
N HIS A 86 -9.04 -2.42 -3.42
CA HIS A 86 -9.37 -3.68 -2.72
C HIS A 86 -10.50 -3.55 -1.69
N ASP A 87 -10.61 -2.39 -1.04
CA ASP A 87 -11.68 -2.07 -0.09
C ASP A 87 -12.73 -1.06 -0.64
N ALA A 88 -12.71 -0.76 -1.93
CA ALA A 88 -13.53 0.30 -2.51
C ALA A 88 -15.04 -0.02 -2.49
N MET A 89 -15.44 -1.29 -2.42
CA MET A 89 -16.85 -1.68 -2.41
C MET A 89 -17.36 -2.15 -1.05
N ARG A 90 -16.60 -1.92 0.02
CA ARG A 90 -17.05 -2.29 1.38
C ARG A 90 -18.38 -1.62 1.71
N GLY A 91 -19.26 -2.39 2.35
CA GLY A 91 -20.52 -1.90 2.91
C GLY A 91 -20.52 -1.78 4.43
N ASP A 92 -19.52 -2.37 5.10
CA ASP A 92 -19.34 -2.37 6.56
C ASP A 92 -17.87 -2.69 6.90
N ASN A 93 -17.50 -2.50 8.16
CA ASN A 93 -16.17 -2.78 8.70
C ASN A 93 -15.99 -4.25 9.14
N GLY A 94 -17.07 -4.96 9.49
CA GLY A 94 -16.99 -6.28 10.17
C GLY A 94 -17.04 -7.53 9.28
N ILE A 95 -17.28 -7.39 7.97
CA ILE A 95 -17.44 -8.52 7.04
C ILE A 95 -16.38 -8.38 5.94
N ASP A 96 -15.88 -9.50 5.40
CA ASP A 96 -14.87 -9.48 4.34
C ASP A 96 -15.40 -10.26 3.12
N GLU A 97 -16.39 -9.68 2.45
CA GLU A 97 -17.10 -10.33 1.32
C GLU A 97 -17.15 -9.49 0.03
N TRP A 98 -16.58 -8.27 0.05
CA TRP A 98 -16.68 -7.31 -1.06
C TRP A 98 -15.51 -7.34 -2.03
N GLU A 99 -14.52 -8.20 -1.84
CA GLU A 99 -13.33 -8.28 -2.71
C GLU A 99 -13.71 -8.53 -4.19
N LEU A 100 -14.75 -9.33 -4.44
CA LEU A 100 -15.24 -9.57 -5.81
C LEU A 100 -15.87 -8.31 -6.43
N ASP A 101 -16.64 -7.55 -5.66
CA ASP A 101 -17.23 -6.30 -6.13
C ASP A 101 -16.16 -5.22 -6.33
N SER A 102 -15.19 -5.13 -5.41
CA SER A 102 -13.99 -4.30 -5.51
C SER A 102 -13.17 -4.62 -6.76
N ALA A 103 -12.94 -5.91 -7.05
CA ALA A 103 -12.29 -6.38 -8.26
C ALA A 103 -13.05 -5.97 -9.53
N TYR A 104 -14.38 -6.16 -9.55
CA TYR A 104 -15.20 -5.75 -10.68
C TYR A 104 -15.19 -4.23 -10.88
N CYS A 105 -15.24 -3.45 -9.79
CA CYS A 105 -15.14 -1.99 -9.81
C CYS A 105 -13.80 -1.53 -10.43
N CYS A 106 -12.69 -2.14 -9.99
CA CYS A 106 -11.35 -1.89 -10.53
C CYS A 106 -11.29 -2.19 -12.04
N TYR A 107 -11.77 -3.37 -12.45
CA TYR A 107 -11.81 -3.77 -13.85
C TYR A 107 -12.57 -2.75 -14.71
N LYS A 108 -13.77 -2.36 -14.28
CA LYS A 108 -14.62 -1.39 -14.98
C LYS A 108 -13.94 -0.03 -15.11
N TYR A 109 -13.28 0.44 -14.05
CA TYR A 109 -12.54 1.68 -14.07
C TYR A 109 -11.40 1.66 -15.10
N LEU A 110 -10.57 0.61 -15.08
CA LEU A 110 -9.43 0.48 -16.00
C LEU A 110 -9.87 0.43 -17.47
N ILE A 111 -10.91 -0.35 -17.78
CA ILE A 111 -11.50 -0.37 -19.12
C ILE A 111 -11.98 1.03 -19.54
N ASN A 112 -12.64 1.76 -18.65
CA ASN A 112 -13.14 3.11 -18.95
C ASN A 112 -12.02 4.14 -19.14
N LYS A 113 -10.87 3.96 -18.48
CA LYS A 113 -9.66 4.79 -18.69
C LYS A 113 -8.84 4.38 -19.92
N GLY A 114 -9.30 3.36 -20.66
CA GLY A 114 -8.70 2.94 -21.94
C GLY A 114 -7.59 1.89 -21.82
N PHE A 115 -7.43 1.25 -20.65
CA PHE A 115 -6.51 0.14 -20.50
C PHE A 115 -6.99 -1.10 -21.27
N GLU A 116 -6.04 -1.93 -21.68
CA GLU A 116 -6.35 -3.19 -22.36
C GLU A 116 -7.09 -4.17 -21.44
N HIS A 117 -7.91 -5.05 -22.04
CA HIS A 117 -8.64 -6.08 -21.32
C HIS A 117 -7.73 -7.00 -20.50
N HIS A 118 -6.59 -7.41 -21.06
CA HIS A 118 -5.66 -8.29 -20.36
C HIS A 118 -5.11 -7.63 -19.11
N PHE A 119 -4.59 -6.40 -19.22
CA PHE A 119 -4.11 -5.62 -18.08
C PHE A 119 -5.22 -5.44 -17.02
N SER A 120 -6.40 -4.99 -17.45
CA SER A 120 -7.53 -4.73 -16.56
C SER A 120 -7.96 -5.99 -15.79
N SER A 121 -8.01 -7.14 -16.47
CA SER A 121 -8.36 -8.42 -15.84
C SER A 121 -7.28 -8.92 -14.88
N THR A 122 -5.99 -8.75 -15.23
CA THR A 122 -4.90 -9.14 -14.34
C THR A 122 -4.91 -8.30 -13.06
N VAL A 123 -5.08 -6.98 -13.18
CA VAL A 123 -5.12 -6.09 -12.02
C VAL A 123 -6.31 -6.36 -11.12
N SER A 124 -7.51 -6.54 -11.68
CA SER A 124 -8.69 -6.84 -10.87
C SER A 124 -8.57 -8.18 -10.13
N ASN A 125 -7.94 -9.18 -10.74
CA ASN A 125 -7.80 -10.50 -10.11
C ASN A 125 -6.82 -10.49 -8.94
N ILE A 126 -5.84 -9.57 -8.92
CA ILE A 126 -4.94 -9.40 -7.76
C ILE A 126 -5.73 -9.11 -6.48
N ILE A 127 -6.84 -8.37 -6.58
CA ILE A 127 -7.68 -8.02 -5.42
C ILE A 127 -8.27 -9.26 -4.73
N LEU A 128 -8.45 -10.36 -5.47
CA LEU A 128 -9.03 -11.60 -4.95
C LEU A 128 -8.05 -12.42 -4.10
N LYS A 129 -6.76 -12.07 -4.08
CA LYS A 129 -5.72 -12.72 -3.26
C LYS A 129 -5.72 -14.26 -3.39
N ALA A 130 -5.92 -14.76 -4.62
CA ALA A 130 -6.14 -16.17 -4.93
C ALA A 130 -4.97 -16.87 -5.63
N ASP A 131 -3.96 -16.13 -6.09
CA ASP A 131 -2.76 -16.65 -6.74
C ASP A 131 -1.52 -16.47 -5.85
N GLU A 132 -1.21 -17.52 -5.09
CA GLU A 132 -0.04 -17.57 -4.20
C GLU A 132 1.31 -17.51 -4.93
N THR A 133 1.34 -17.49 -6.26
CA THR A 133 2.57 -17.40 -7.06
C THR A 133 2.79 -16.03 -7.70
N ASN A 134 1.84 -15.10 -7.53
CA ASN A 134 1.88 -13.76 -8.09
C ASN A 134 2.50 -12.75 -7.10
N LEU A 135 3.63 -12.15 -7.47
CA LEU A 135 4.34 -11.19 -6.62
C LEU A 135 3.55 -9.89 -6.42
N GLU A 136 2.90 -9.38 -7.47
CA GLU A 136 2.07 -8.18 -7.37
C GLU A 136 0.88 -8.38 -6.41
N GLU A 137 0.40 -9.62 -6.29
CA GLU A 137 -0.62 -10.03 -5.32
C GLU A 137 -0.06 -10.18 -3.90
N GLN A 138 1.11 -10.79 -3.75
CA GLN A 138 1.80 -10.80 -2.45
C GLN A 138 2.02 -9.37 -1.95
N ILE A 139 2.36 -8.41 -2.80
CA ILE A 139 2.51 -7.00 -2.38
C ILE A 139 1.21 -6.46 -1.80
N LEU A 140 0.06 -6.64 -2.48
CA LEU A 140 -1.24 -6.23 -1.92
C LEU A 140 -1.50 -6.87 -0.56
N TYR A 141 -1.31 -8.20 -0.47
CA TYR A 141 -1.50 -8.94 0.76
C TYR A 141 -0.60 -8.43 1.89
N ASP A 142 0.70 -8.25 1.61
CA ASP A 142 1.69 -7.86 2.61
C ASP A 142 1.45 -6.44 3.12
N VAL A 143 1.06 -5.48 2.26
CA VAL A 143 0.78 -4.12 2.73
C VAL A 143 -0.49 -4.04 3.57
N ASP A 144 -1.52 -4.82 3.23
CA ASP A 144 -2.75 -4.93 4.03
C ASP A 144 -2.46 -5.56 5.40
N VAL A 145 -1.66 -6.63 5.43
CA VAL A 145 -1.16 -7.24 6.69
C VAL A 145 -0.30 -6.25 7.48
N LEU A 146 0.60 -5.50 6.84
CA LEU A 146 1.43 -4.50 7.53
C LEU A 146 0.55 -3.40 8.13
N ASP A 147 -0.44 -2.90 7.40
CA ASP A 147 -1.34 -1.86 7.88
C ASP A 147 -2.33 -2.36 8.95
N TYR A 148 -2.53 -3.67 9.08
CA TYR A 148 -3.25 -4.27 10.20
C TYR A 148 -2.60 -3.95 11.56
N ASN A 149 -1.34 -3.52 11.60
CA ASN A 149 -0.71 -2.95 12.81
C ASN A 149 -1.50 -1.77 13.40
N ARG A 150 -2.34 -1.08 12.60
CA ARG A 150 -3.19 0.01 13.08
C ARG A 150 -4.15 -0.37 14.19
N PHE A 151 -4.50 -1.65 14.32
CA PHE A 151 -5.34 -2.11 15.43
C PHE A 151 -4.56 -2.36 16.73
N PHE A 152 -3.23 -2.24 16.71
CA PHE A 152 -2.32 -2.55 17.81
C PHE A 152 -1.24 -1.48 17.99
N TYR A 153 -1.54 -0.22 17.68
CA TYR A 153 -0.54 0.86 17.70
C TYR A 153 -0.09 1.26 19.12
N ILE A 154 -0.93 0.97 20.12
CA ILE A 154 -0.61 1.14 21.54
C ILE A 154 0.56 0.20 21.90
N PRO A 155 1.66 0.70 22.53
CA PRO A 155 2.85 -0.10 22.81
C PRO A 155 2.57 -1.44 23.50
N GLU A 156 1.61 -1.46 24.43
CA GLU A 156 1.21 -2.66 25.16
C GLU A 156 0.55 -3.71 24.28
N GLU A 157 -0.03 -3.35 23.14
CA GLU A 157 -0.79 -4.23 22.25
C GLU A 157 0.00 -4.68 21.01
N ARG A 158 1.16 -4.07 20.72
CA ARG A 158 1.98 -4.41 19.53
C ARG A 158 2.34 -5.88 19.42
N HIS A 159 2.46 -6.58 20.55
CA HIS A 159 2.73 -8.01 20.60
C HIS A 159 1.59 -8.88 20.02
N LEU A 160 0.40 -8.30 19.81
CA LEU A 160 -0.75 -8.96 19.18
C LEU A 160 -0.65 -8.97 17.65
N PHE A 161 0.26 -8.18 17.06
CA PHE A 161 0.53 -8.25 15.63
C PHE A 161 1.09 -9.62 15.26
N LYS A 162 0.38 -10.29 14.35
CA LYS A 162 0.70 -11.64 13.88
C LYS A 162 1.70 -11.55 12.75
N ASP A 163 2.94 -11.20 13.09
CA ASP A 163 4.04 -11.03 12.13
C ASP A 163 4.19 -12.22 11.19
N TYR A 164 3.95 -13.45 11.64
CA TYR A 164 4.00 -14.69 10.85
C TYR A 164 3.07 -14.71 9.64
N LYS A 165 2.06 -13.83 9.58
CA LYS A 165 1.20 -13.68 8.40
C LYS A 165 1.92 -12.99 7.24
N LEU A 166 2.84 -12.06 7.53
CA LEU A 166 3.59 -11.34 6.51
C LEU A 166 4.44 -12.31 5.68
N LYS A 167 4.33 -12.28 4.35
CA LYS A 167 5.12 -13.14 3.45
C LYS A 167 6.49 -12.52 3.18
N PHE A 168 6.52 -11.20 2.94
CA PHE A 168 7.72 -10.42 2.64
C PHE A 168 8.95 -10.80 3.48
N ALA A 169 10.04 -11.09 2.77
CA ALA A 169 11.35 -11.41 3.31
C ALA A 169 11.33 -12.51 4.38
N GLY A 170 10.35 -13.42 4.30
CA GLY A 170 10.18 -14.56 5.18
C GLY A 170 10.11 -15.88 4.40
N PRO A 171 9.83 -17.01 5.09
CA PRO A 171 9.82 -18.34 4.47
C PRO A 171 8.82 -18.53 3.32
N ASN A 172 7.77 -17.69 3.26
CA ASN A 172 6.69 -17.76 2.27
C ASN A 172 6.77 -16.63 1.23
N ASP A 173 7.87 -15.89 1.18
CA ASP A 173 8.10 -14.91 0.12
C ASP A 173 8.25 -15.63 -1.23
N ILE A 174 7.42 -15.26 -2.21
CA ILE A 174 7.38 -15.87 -3.55
C ILE A 174 8.72 -15.77 -4.28
N THR A 175 9.50 -14.73 -3.97
CA THR A 175 10.81 -14.49 -4.59
C THR A 175 11.92 -15.34 -3.98
N GLY A 176 11.65 -16.01 -2.86
CA GLY A 176 12.64 -16.73 -2.07
C GLY A 176 13.53 -15.82 -1.21
N CYS A 177 13.24 -14.52 -1.14
CA CYS A 177 13.91 -13.61 -0.22
C CYS A 177 13.64 -14.01 1.23
N ASN A 178 14.70 -14.17 2.02
CA ASN A 178 14.61 -14.41 3.45
C ASN A 178 15.58 -13.46 4.16
N ASP A 179 15.09 -12.26 4.50
CA ASP A 179 15.85 -11.17 5.10
C ASP A 179 15.06 -10.63 6.31
N LEU A 180 15.42 -11.14 7.48
CA LEU A 180 14.78 -10.76 8.73
C LEU A 180 14.99 -9.29 9.08
N GLU A 181 16.11 -8.68 8.65
CA GLU A 181 16.39 -7.27 8.91
C GLU A 181 15.46 -6.38 8.07
N ALA A 182 15.31 -6.68 6.78
CA ALA A 182 14.38 -5.99 5.90
C ALA A 182 12.93 -6.14 6.38
N ARG A 183 12.54 -7.35 6.79
CA ARG A 183 11.22 -7.61 7.38
C ARG A 183 10.94 -6.72 8.59
N ASN A 184 11.88 -6.65 9.53
CA ASN A 184 11.74 -5.82 10.72
C ASN A 184 11.67 -4.32 10.38
N LYS A 185 12.44 -3.85 9.39
CA LYS A 185 12.36 -2.46 8.90
C LYS A 185 10.99 -2.14 8.31
N MET A 186 10.38 -3.06 7.57
CA MET A 186 9.02 -2.86 7.04
C MET A 186 7.95 -2.83 8.13
N ILE A 187 8.06 -3.69 9.14
CA ILE A 187 7.15 -3.65 10.30
C ILE A 187 7.30 -2.32 11.05
N GLN A 188 8.53 -1.86 11.28
CA GLN A 188 8.76 -0.56 11.92
C GLN A 188 8.21 0.60 11.09
N LEU A 189 8.43 0.60 9.77
CA LEU A 189 7.88 1.60 8.87
C LEU A 189 6.34 1.67 8.96
N ALA A 190 5.67 0.51 8.97
CA ALA A 190 4.22 0.46 9.12
C ALA A 190 3.75 1.05 10.45
N GLN A 191 4.44 0.73 11.56
CA GLN A 191 4.15 1.31 12.88
C GLN A 191 4.35 2.82 12.89
N ASP A 192 5.47 3.31 12.37
CA ASP A 192 5.77 4.75 12.32
C ASP A 192 4.74 5.52 11.48
N LEU A 193 4.28 4.95 10.36
CA LEU A 193 3.24 5.53 9.51
C LEU A 193 1.89 5.58 10.22
N VAL A 194 1.50 4.50 10.91
CA VAL A 194 0.28 4.44 11.72
C VAL A 194 0.33 5.52 12.81
N GLU A 195 1.37 5.50 13.66
CA GLU A 195 1.54 6.44 14.77
C GLU A 195 1.47 7.90 14.30
N PHE A 196 2.16 8.21 13.20
CA PHE A 196 2.12 9.54 12.63
C PHE A 196 0.72 9.90 12.11
N SER A 197 0.05 8.97 11.45
CA SER A 197 -1.28 9.21 10.87
C SER A 197 -2.37 9.43 11.91
N GLU A 198 -2.25 8.85 13.12
CA GLU A 198 -3.15 9.11 14.27
C GLU A 198 -3.06 10.56 14.78
N THR A 199 -2.01 11.30 14.42
CA THR A 199 -1.89 12.73 14.77
C THR A 199 -2.70 13.65 13.84
N LEU A 200 -3.27 13.11 12.76
CA LEU A 200 -4.01 13.85 11.75
C LEU A 200 -5.52 13.65 11.96
N ALA A 201 -6.30 14.70 11.72
CA ALA A 201 -7.77 14.61 11.80
C ALA A 201 -8.34 13.84 10.60
N ILE A 202 -9.38 13.05 10.80
CA ILE A 202 -10.06 12.29 9.72
C ILE A 202 -10.61 13.23 8.64
N GLU A 203 -11.04 14.42 9.05
CA GLU A 203 -11.53 15.48 8.17
C GLU A 203 -10.43 16.14 7.32
N THR A 204 -9.16 15.76 7.50
CA THR A 204 -8.06 16.27 6.69
C THR A 204 -8.33 16.04 5.21
N GLU A 205 -8.24 17.11 4.42
CA GLU A 205 -8.44 17.05 2.98
C GLU A 205 -7.45 16.09 2.31
N THR A 206 -7.92 15.32 1.33
CA THR A 206 -7.13 14.25 0.67
C THR A 206 -5.78 14.75 0.16
N GLU A 207 -5.74 15.94 -0.44
CA GLU A 207 -4.48 16.53 -0.94
C GLU A 207 -3.48 16.82 0.18
N GLN A 208 -3.96 17.36 1.31
CA GLN A 208 -3.13 17.62 2.47
C GLN A 208 -2.68 16.30 3.13
N LEU A 209 -3.54 15.28 3.14
CA LEU A 209 -3.20 13.95 3.66
C LEU A 209 -2.08 13.29 2.85
N ILE A 210 -2.21 13.26 1.51
CA ILE A 210 -1.17 12.77 0.60
C ILE A 210 0.16 13.50 0.86
N LYS A 211 0.13 14.84 0.88
CA LYS A 211 1.33 15.65 1.09
C LYS A 211 1.98 15.34 2.44
N THR A 212 1.20 15.33 3.52
CA THR A 212 1.72 15.17 4.88
C THR A 212 2.29 13.77 5.11
N LEU A 213 1.58 12.72 4.68
CA LEU A 213 2.05 11.34 4.79
C LEU A 213 3.29 11.09 3.92
N SER A 214 3.30 11.59 2.68
CA SER A 214 4.44 11.42 1.78
C SER A 214 5.69 12.16 2.26
N GLU A 215 5.57 13.38 2.79
CA GLU A 215 6.68 14.12 3.40
C GLU A 215 7.26 13.41 4.64
N TYR A 216 6.40 12.78 5.45
CA TYR A 216 6.85 11.99 6.59
C TYR A 216 7.53 10.70 6.14
N TYR A 217 6.89 9.95 5.25
CA TYR A 217 7.42 8.74 4.63
C TYR A 217 8.83 8.93 4.06
N LEU A 218 9.07 10.00 3.28
CA LEU A 218 10.38 10.27 2.70
C LEU A 218 11.50 10.51 3.73
N LYS A 219 11.16 10.81 4.99
CA LYS A 219 12.14 10.96 6.08
C LYS A 219 12.50 9.61 6.72
N ILE A 220 11.60 8.65 6.69
CA ILE A 220 11.71 7.39 7.45
C ILE A 220 11.82 6.14 6.57
N LYS A 221 11.54 6.24 5.27
CA LYS A 221 11.58 5.10 4.35
C LYS A 221 12.96 4.43 4.38
N PRO A 222 13.02 3.08 4.49
CA PRO A 222 14.28 2.36 4.63
C PRO A 222 15.08 2.25 3.33
N TRP A 223 14.39 2.29 2.17
CA TRP A 223 14.96 2.21 0.82
C TRP A 223 14.30 3.25 -0.07
#